data_AF-A0A1H4Q484-F1
#
_entry.id   AF-A0A1H4Q484-F1
#
_cell.length_a   1.000
_cell.length_b   1.000
_cell.length_c   1.000
_cell.angle_alpha   90.00
_cell.angle_beta   90.00
_cell.angle_gamma   90.00
#
_symmetry.space_group_name_H-M   'P 1'
#
loop_
_entity.id
_entity.type
_entity.pdbx_description
1 polymer ?
#
loop_
_entity_poly.entity_id
_entity_poly.type
_entity_poly.pdbx_seq_one_letter_code
_entity_poly.pdbx_strand_id
1 'polypeptide(L)'
;MYAPSLLDPAAESLKLSDVCGATQVAREARTLLGERFSSVTFMYVLMRAYEVEYTAARDASRWHEFHGGPRALSDADLEELLAPWLDR
;
A
#
# COMPACT_ATOMS: atom_id res chain seq x y z
N MET A 1 14.66 7.91 4.24
CA MET A 1 14.18 6.54 4.52
C MET A 1 13.76 6.52 5.98
N TYR A 2 12.52 6.15 6.30
CA TYR A 2 12.05 6.08 7.68
C TYR A 2 12.54 4.80 8.36
N ALA A 3 12.74 4.85 9.68
CA ALA A 3 13.03 3.65 10.47
C ALA A 3 11.79 2.73 10.51
N PRO A 4 11.96 1.39 10.47
CA PRO A 4 10.86 0.42 10.59
C PRO A 4 9.94 0.69 11.79
N SER A 5 10.50 1.05 12.94
CA SER A 5 9.75 1.38 14.16
C SER A 5 8.72 2.51 13.99
N LEU A 6 8.89 3.37 12.99
CA LEU A 6 7.95 4.44 12.67
C LEU A 6 6.83 4.01 11.71
N LEU A 7 6.95 2.84 11.08
CA LEU A 7 6.03 2.36 10.05
C LEU A 7 5.31 1.07 10.48
N ASP A 8 5.98 0.22 11.28
CA ASP A 8 5.44 -1.03 11.81
C ASP A 8 4.06 -0.85 12.48
N PRO A 9 3.79 0.18 13.31
CA PRO A 9 2.46 0.36 13.91
C PRO A 9 1.34 0.52 12.88
N ALA A 10 1.61 1.17 11.74
CA ALA A 10 0.64 1.33 10.67
C ALA A 10 0.39 0.00 9.93
N ALA A 11 1.45 -0.77 9.69
CA ALA A 11 1.33 -2.09 9.07
C ALA A 11 0.55 -3.08 9.95
N GLU A 12 0.84 -3.13 11.25
CA GLU A 12 0.09 -3.97 12.19
C GLU A 12 -1.38 -3.52 12.29
N SER A 13 -1.65 -2.21 12.28
CA SER A 13 -3.03 -1.69 12.30
C SER A 13 -3.81 -2.09 11.04
N LEU A 14 -3.18 -2.02 9.86
CA LEU A 14 -3.81 -2.47 8.62
C LEU A 14 -4.12 -3.95 8.61
N LYS A 15 -3.20 -4.77 9.11
CA LYS A 15 -3.40 -6.22 9.21
C LYS A 15 -4.62 -6.60 10.06
N LEU A 16 -4.97 -5.75 11.04
CA LEU A 16 -6.13 -5.93 11.90
C LEU A 16 -7.39 -5.23 11.35
N SER A 17 -7.25 -4.38 10.34
CA SER A 17 -8.38 -3.66 9.75
C SER A 17 -9.16 -4.56 8.79
N ASP A 18 -10.48 -4.50 8.87
CA ASP A 18 -11.41 -5.24 7.98
C ASP A 18 -11.60 -4.46 6.67
N VAL A 19 -10.49 -4.15 6.00
CA VAL A 19 -10.48 -3.42 4.73
C VAL A 19 -10.49 -4.40 3.57
N CYS A 20 -11.51 -4.29 2.72
CA CYS A 20 -11.56 -5.03 1.45
C CYS A 20 -11.07 -4.15 0.30
N GLY A 21 -10.18 -4.70 -0.51
CA GLY A 21 -9.68 -4.06 -1.72
C GLY A 21 -8.45 -3.16 -1.50
N ALA A 22 -7.62 -3.12 -2.53
CA ALA A 22 -6.34 -2.43 -2.59
C ALA A 22 -6.47 -0.91 -2.39
N THR A 23 -7.51 -0.31 -2.96
CA THR A 23 -7.76 1.14 -2.86
C THR A 23 -8.15 1.52 -1.45
N GLN A 24 -8.95 0.69 -0.77
CA GLN A 24 -9.31 0.87 0.63
C GLN A 24 -8.07 0.76 1.52
N VAL A 25 -7.25 -0.27 1.31
CA VAL A 25 -5.95 -0.44 1.98
C VAL A 25 -5.06 0.79 1.79
N ALA A 26 -4.98 1.32 0.57
CA ALA A 26 -4.15 2.49 0.28
C ALA A 26 -4.66 3.77 0.98
N ARG A 27 -5.99 3.96 1.05
CA ARG A 27 -6.61 5.06 1.79
C ARG A 27 -6.39 4.94 3.29
N GLU A 28 -6.54 3.74 3.85
CA GLU A 28 -6.31 3.51 5.26
C GLU A 28 -4.83 3.68 5.62
N ALA A 29 -3.92 3.18 4.78
CA ALA A 29 -2.49 3.41 4.92
C ALA A 29 -2.15 4.90 4.92
N ARG A 30 -2.82 5.70 4.07
CA ARG A 30 -2.68 7.17 4.04
C ARG A 30 -3.13 7.80 5.36
N THR A 31 -4.26 7.37 5.92
CA THR A 31 -4.75 7.84 7.22
C THR A 31 -3.76 7.52 8.34
N LEU A 32 -3.26 6.28 8.41
CA LEU A 32 -2.37 5.82 9.48
C LEU A 32 -0.97 6.45 9.40
N LEU A 33 -0.45 6.63 8.18
CA LEU A 33 0.90 7.17 7.98
C LEU A 33 0.92 8.70 7.99
N GLY A 34 -0.18 9.37 7.60
CA GLY A 34 -0.28 10.82 7.53
C GLY A 34 0.77 11.41 6.59
N GLU A 35 1.53 12.40 7.04
CA GLU A 35 2.62 13.03 6.26
C GLU A 35 3.72 12.06 5.83
N ARG A 36 3.83 10.90 6.48
CA ARG A 36 4.79 9.85 6.10
C ARG A 36 4.31 9.02 4.91
N PHE A 37 3.07 9.21 4.45
CA PHE A 37 2.51 8.46 3.33
C PHE A 37 3.20 8.85 2.03
N SER A 38 3.83 7.87 1.40
CA SER A 38 4.62 8.02 0.17
C SER A 38 4.68 6.67 -0.55
N SER A 39 5.09 6.67 -1.81
CA SER A 39 5.24 5.43 -2.59
C SER A 39 6.15 4.39 -1.91
N VAL A 40 7.21 4.84 -1.23
CA VAL A 40 8.16 3.96 -0.51
C VAL A 40 7.55 3.40 0.78
N THR A 41 6.89 4.23 1.57
CA THR A 41 6.29 3.79 2.84
C THR A 41 5.06 2.92 2.60
N PHE A 42 4.31 3.18 1.52
CA PHE A 42 3.22 2.32 1.08
C PHE A 42 3.73 0.92 0.67
N MET A 43 4.77 0.85 -0.15
CA MET A 43 5.42 -0.42 -0.52
C MET A 43 5.85 -1.22 0.73
N TYR A 44 6.50 -0.56 1.69
CA TYR A 44 6.90 -1.20 2.94
C TYR A 44 5.71 -1.79 3.71
N VAL A 45 4.64 -1.01 3.86
CA VAL A 45 3.46 -1.41 4.62
C VAL A 45 2.72 -2.56 3.94
N LEU A 46 2.61 -2.58 2.60
CA LEU A 46 2.05 -3.72 1.85
C LEU A 46 2.81 -5.02 2.10
N MET A 47 4.15 -4.96 2.00
CA MET A 47 5.01 -6.12 2.26
C MET A 47 4.89 -6.61 3.71
N ARG A 48 4.71 -5.69 4.66
CA ARG A 48 4.70 -6.02 6.09
C ARG A 48 3.34 -6.53 6.58
N ALA A 49 2.25 -5.91 6.14
CA ALA A 49 0.90 -6.22 6.62
C ALA A 49 0.28 -7.43 5.89
N TYR A 50 0.48 -7.50 4.56
CA TYR A 50 -0.21 -8.45 3.68
C TYR A 50 0.75 -9.43 3.00
N GLU A 51 2.04 -9.41 3.36
CA GLU A 51 3.07 -10.28 2.79
C GLU A 51 3.17 -10.16 1.25
N VAL A 52 2.82 -8.98 0.73
CA VAL A 52 2.93 -8.67 -0.71
C VAL A 52 4.38 -8.79 -1.14
N GLU A 53 4.62 -9.47 -2.25
CA GLU A 53 5.97 -9.62 -2.80
C GLU A 53 6.56 -8.28 -3.23
N TYR A 54 7.89 -8.15 -3.13
CA TYR A 54 8.58 -6.89 -3.44
C TYR A 54 8.27 -6.35 -4.85
N THR A 55 8.16 -7.22 -5.86
CA THR A 55 7.85 -6.82 -7.24
C THR A 55 6.45 -6.23 -7.36
N ALA A 56 5.45 -6.89 -6.78
CA ALA A 56 4.07 -6.39 -6.75
C ALA A 56 3.95 -5.10 -5.93
N ALA A 57 4.59 -5.03 -4.76
CA ALA A 57 4.61 -3.82 -3.93
C ALA A 57 5.32 -2.65 -4.64
N ARG A 58 6.38 -2.94 -5.41
CA ARG A 58 7.07 -1.95 -6.24
C ARG A 58 6.18 -1.46 -7.39
N ASP A 59 5.39 -2.32 -8.01
CA ASP A 59 4.46 -1.89 -9.06
C ASP A 59 3.29 -1.09 -8.47
N ALA A 60 2.78 -1.47 -7.30
CA ALA A 60 1.79 -0.70 -6.53
C ALA A 60 2.30 0.71 -6.15
N SER A 61 3.61 0.88 -5.98
CA SER A 61 4.22 2.20 -5.73
C SER A 61 4.02 3.22 -6.87
N ARG A 62 3.58 2.75 -8.06
CA ARG A 62 3.22 3.59 -9.21
C ARG A 62 1.77 4.07 -9.19
N TRP A 63 1.02 3.79 -8.12
CA TRP A 63 -0.35 4.27 -7.97
C TRP A 63 -0.46 5.77 -8.22
N HIS A 64 -1.50 6.16 -8.98
CA HIS A 64 -1.64 7.51 -9.53
C HIS A 64 -1.66 8.63 -8.48
N GLU A 65 -2.11 8.33 -7.25
CA GLU A 65 -2.08 9.26 -6.12
C GLU A 65 -0.66 9.66 -5.68
N PHE A 66 0.38 8.86 -6.00
CA PHE A 66 1.78 9.23 -5.74
C PHE A 66 2.42 9.96 -6.92
N HIS A 67 2.06 9.56 -8.14
CA HIS A 67 2.72 9.97 -9.37
C HIS A 67 1.71 10.12 -10.51
N GLY A 68 1.63 11.30 -11.12
CA GLY A 68 0.89 11.49 -12.37
C GLY A 68 1.70 11.03 -13.58
N GLY A 69 1.02 10.53 -14.62
CA GLY A 69 1.63 10.29 -15.94
C GLY A 69 1.13 9.03 -16.66
N PRO A 70 1.64 8.74 -17.87
CA PRO A 70 1.15 7.67 -18.73
C PRO A 70 1.38 6.24 -18.20
N ARG A 71 2.18 6.08 -17.14
CA ARG A 71 2.49 4.80 -16.49
C ARG A 71 1.99 4.73 -15.05
N ALA A 72 1.17 5.70 -14.65
CA ALA A 72 0.52 5.67 -13.36
C ALA A 72 -0.46 4.49 -13.30
N LEU A 73 -0.43 3.74 -12.21
CA LEU A 73 -1.33 2.63 -11.97
C LEU A 73 -2.68 3.20 -11.52
N SER A 74 -3.77 2.84 -12.21
CA SER A 74 -5.11 3.29 -11.85
C SER A 74 -5.62 2.58 -10.58
N ASP A 75 -6.74 3.04 -10.02
CA ASP A 75 -7.39 2.32 -8.92
C ASP A 75 -7.75 0.89 -9.32
N ALA A 76 -8.30 0.69 -10.53
CA ALA A 76 -8.69 -0.63 -11.02
C ALA A 76 -7.47 -1.57 -11.22
N ASP A 77 -6.39 -1.06 -11.79
CA ASP A 77 -5.17 -1.85 -11.97
C ASP A 77 -4.49 -2.15 -10.63
N LEU A 78 -4.62 -1.26 -9.64
CA LEU A 78 -4.13 -1.49 -8.29
C LEU A 78 -4.93 -2.61 -7.59
N GLU A 79 -6.25 -2.62 -7.76
CA GLU A 79 -7.12 -3.71 -7.27
C GLU A 79 -6.69 -5.05 -7.89
N GLU A 80 -6.59 -5.11 -9.22
CA GLU A 80 -6.19 -6.34 -9.92
C GLU A 80 -4.79 -6.81 -9.50
N LEU A 81 -3.84 -5.87 -9.36
CA LEU A 81 -2.47 -6.17 -8.96
C LEU A 81 -2.39 -6.79 -7.56
N LEU A 82 -3.20 -6.32 -6.60
CA LEU A 82 -3.11 -6.74 -5.20
C LEU A 82 -4.18 -7.77 -4.78
N ALA A 83 -5.16 -8.06 -5.63
CA ALA A 83 -6.19 -9.08 -5.41
C ALA A 83 -5.65 -10.42 -4.88
N PRO A 84 -4.52 -10.99 -5.39
CA PRO A 84 -4.00 -12.26 -4.89
C PRO A 84 -3.63 -12.27 -3.40
N TRP A 85 -3.38 -11.10 -2.81
CA TRP A 85 -3.02 -10.94 -1.39
C TRP A 85 -4.19 -10.44 -0.54
N LEU A 86 -5.17 -9.75 -1.13
CA LEU A 86 -6.22 -9.02 -0.42
C LEU A 86 -7.62 -9.65 -0.51
N ASP A 87 -7.90 -10.53 -1.48
CA ASP A 87 -9.21 -11.21 -1.63
C ASP A 87 -9.40 -12.39 -0.65
N ARG A 88 -9.03 -12.20 0.62
CA ARG A 88 -9.11 -13.23 1.66
C ARG A 88 -10.43 -13.24 2.42
#